data_AF-A0A2D6YC07-F1
#
_entry.id   AF-A0A2D6YC07-F1
#
_cell.length_a   1.000
_cell.length_b   1.000
_cell.length_c   1.000
_cell.angle_alpha   90.00
_cell.angle_beta   90.00
_cell.angle_gamma   90.00
#
_symmetry.space_group_name_H-M   'P 1'
#
loop_
_entity.id
_entity.type
_entity.pdbx_description
1 polymer ?
#
loop_
_entity_poly.entity_id
_entity_poly.type
_entity_poly.pdbx_seq_one_letter_code
_entity_poly.pdbx_strand_id
1 'polypeptide(L)'
;MKKILKKIVKNEKNPENVDVYYKFIGKEFGSFRYLFPEKKLSNVPIKDIFKGQTAIEDIEIDKRAFAGAEIDTLVIPGGVTAIPDACFRASKITTLTLPSTLSTIGIEAFAEAAIDILAIPEGVTALPKYCFRAANITTLQLPSTLSTIDISAFAGAEIDTLEIPGGVTAIPDACFKASKINKLQLPSALSTIGIRTFAGAEIDTLE
;
A
#
# COMPACT_ATOMS: atom_id res chain seq x y z
N MET A 1 -27.01 6.62 -16.84
CA MET A 1 -26.35 5.83 -15.77
C MET A 1 -26.12 6.73 -14.56
N LYS A 2 -26.61 6.33 -13.38
CA LYS A 2 -26.34 7.08 -12.14
C LYS A 2 -24.91 6.76 -11.71
N LYS A 3 -23.99 7.73 -11.79
CA LYS A 3 -22.65 7.56 -11.20
C LYS A 3 -22.79 7.55 -9.67
N ILE A 4 -22.00 6.73 -9.01
CA ILE A 4 -21.89 6.68 -7.55
C ILE A 4 -20.46 7.11 -7.23
N LEU A 5 -20.30 8.18 -6.44
CA LEU A 5 -18.99 8.62 -5.94
C LEU A 5 -18.84 8.09 -4.51
N LYS A 6 -17.76 7.36 -4.23
CA LYS A 6 -17.44 6.82 -2.91
C LYS A 6 -16.30 7.64 -2.29
N LYS A 7 -16.30 7.80 -0.97
CA LYS A 7 -15.22 8.46 -0.23
C LYS A 7 -15.02 7.74 1.10
N ILE A 8 -13.81 7.30 1.44
CA ILE A 8 -13.52 6.63 2.72
C ILE A 8 -12.81 7.63 3.63
N VAL A 9 -13.48 8.24 4.61
CA VAL A 9 -12.88 9.28 5.47
C VAL A 9 -12.53 8.70 6.85
N LYS A 10 -11.37 9.11 7.39
CA LYS A 10 -11.01 8.84 8.79
C LYS A 10 -11.97 9.57 9.73
N ASN A 11 -12.52 8.88 10.73
CA ASN A 11 -13.48 9.49 11.65
C ASN A 11 -12.75 10.49 12.59
N GLU A 12 -13.10 11.77 12.52
CA GLU A 12 -12.48 12.84 13.33
C GLU A 12 -12.82 12.74 14.84
N LYS A 13 -13.90 12.02 15.20
CA LYS A 13 -14.33 11.82 16.60
C LYS A 13 -13.78 10.55 17.23
N ASN A 14 -13.38 9.56 16.43
CA ASN A 14 -12.70 8.35 16.91
C ASN A 14 -11.66 7.90 15.86
N PRO A 15 -10.37 8.25 16.04
CA PRO A 15 -9.33 8.02 15.04
C PRO A 15 -9.02 6.53 14.77
N GLU A 16 -9.59 5.61 15.55
CA GLU A 16 -9.48 4.16 15.35
C GLU A 16 -10.60 3.58 14.48
N ASN A 17 -11.62 4.39 14.13
CA ASN A 17 -12.68 4.01 13.21
C ASN A 17 -12.48 4.63 11.82
N VAL A 18 -12.69 3.81 10.78
CA VAL A 18 -12.72 4.23 9.37
C VAL A 18 -14.17 4.34 8.92
N ASP A 19 -14.62 5.55 8.54
CA ASP A 19 -15.96 5.77 8.01
C ASP A 19 -15.95 5.65 6.48
N VAL A 20 -16.81 4.80 5.91
CA VAL A 20 -16.99 4.66 4.45
C VAL A 20 -18.24 5.44 4.02
N TYR A 21 -18.08 6.49 3.23
CA TYR A 21 -19.17 7.31 2.69
C TYR A 21 -19.48 6.96 1.23
N TYR A 22 -20.75 7.02 0.86
CA TYR A 22 -21.22 6.88 -0.50
C TYR A 22 -22.17 8.02 -0.88
N LYS A 23 -22.04 8.54 -2.11
CA LYS A 23 -22.93 9.54 -2.70
C LYS A 23 -23.60 8.96 -3.94
N PHE A 24 -24.92 8.81 -3.89
CA PHE A 24 -25.72 8.55 -5.09
C PHE A 24 -25.92 9.86 -5.85
N ILE A 25 -25.60 9.91 -7.15
CA ILE A 25 -26.05 11.03 -7.98
C ILE A 25 -27.57 10.93 -8.13
N GLY A 26 -28.28 11.87 -7.50
CA GLY A 26 -29.68 12.17 -7.80
C GLY A 26 -30.72 11.91 -6.71
N LYS A 27 -30.37 11.55 -5.47
CA LYS A 27 -31.21 11.73 -4.26
C LYS A 27 -30.45 11.32 -2.98
N GLU A 28 -30.72 12.08 -1.92
CA GLU A 28 -30.36 12.03 -0.49
C GLU A 28 -29.16 11.22 0.01
N PHE A 29 -28.47 11.81 1.00
CA PHE A 29 -27.37 11.21 1.73
C PHE A 29 -27.84 9.94 2.47
N GLY A 30 -27.39 8.78 2.01
CA GLY A 30 -27.37 7.59 2.86
C GLY A 30 -25.97 7.47 3.48
N SER A 31 -25.90 7.23 4.78
CA SER A 31 -24.68 6.80 5.46
C SER A 31 -24.93 5.41 6.05
N PHE A 32 -23.96 4.50 5.89
CA PHE A 32 -23.89 3.31 6.72
C PHE A 32 -22.63 3.44 7.57
N ARG A 33 -22.79 3.29 8.87
CA ARG A 33 -21.71 3.36 9.86
C ARG A 33 -21.06 1.98 9.93
N TYR A 34 -19.78 1.86 9.56
CA TYR A 34 -19.03 0.68 9.93
C TYR A 34 -18.48 0.90 11.35
N LEU A 35 -19.17 0.34 12.34
CA LEU A 35 -18.69 0.29 13.71
C LEU A 35 -17.64 -0.82 13.78
N PHE A 36 -16.37 -0.49 14.03
CA PHE A 36 -15.40 -1.47 14.51
C PHE A 36 -15.77 -1.77 15.97
N PRO A 37 -16.34 -2.94 16.30
CA PRO A 37 -16.62 -3.30 17.67
C PRO A 37 -15.35 -3.94 18.23
N GLU A 38 -14.53 -3.11 18.87
CA GLU A 38 -13.42 -3.48 19.77
C GLU A 38 -12.25 -4.35 19.25
N LYS A 39 -11.04 -3.79 19.38
CA LYS A 39 -9.73 -4.36 19.78
C LYS A 39 -9.18 -5.68 19.21
N LYS A 40 -9.81 -6.38 18.28
CA LYS A 40 -9.15 -7.46 17.52
C LYS A 40 -9.86 -7.71 16.20
N LEU A 41 -9.22 -7.30 15.11
CA LEU A 41 -9.73 -7.41 13.75
C LEU A 41 -9.34 -8.74 13.11
N SER A 42 -9.83 -9.84 13.67
CA SER A 42 -9.72 -11.14 13.00
C SER A 42 -10.80 -11.25 11.93
N ASN A 43 -10.40 -11.26 10.65
CA ASN A 43 -11.23 -11.60 9.49
C ASN A 43 -12.48 -10.73 9.23
N VAL A 44 -12.30 -9.50 8.70
CA VAL A 44 -13.39 -8.81 7.98
C VAL A 44 -13.08 -8.78 6.49
N PRO A 45 -13.66 -9.70 5.70
CA PRO A 45 -13.62 -9.59 4.26
C PRO A 45 -14.50 -8.42 3.83
N ILE A 46 -13.91 -7.31 3.38
CA ILE A 46 -14.63 -6.18 2.78
C ILE A 46 -15.58 -6.64 1.65
N LYS A 47 -15.33 -7.78 1.00
CA LYS A 47 -16.22 -8.40 0.00
C LYS A 47 -17.65 -8.65 0.50
N ASP A 48 -17.87 -8.94 1.79
CA ASP A 48 -19.21 -9.18 2.33
C ASP A 48 -20.01 -7.87 2.49
N ILE A 49 -19.33 -6.71 2.50
CA ILE A 49 -19.94 -5.37 2.44
C ILE A 49 -20.51 -5.09 1.03
N PHE A 50 -19.97 -5.73 -0.01
CA PHE A 50 -20.31 -5.44 -1.43
C PHE A 50 -21.07 -6.56 -2.14
N LYS A 51 -21.50 -7.60 -1.41
CA LYS A 51 -22.26 -8.72 -1.97
C LYS A 51 -23.59 -8.23 -2.55
N GLY A 52 -23.69 -8.20 -3.88
CA GLY A 52 -24.89 -7.77 -4.63
C GLY A 52 -24.80 -6.41 -5.34
N GLN A 53 -23.67 -5.70 -5.26
CA GLN A 53 -23.47 -4.43 -6.00
C GLN A 53 -22.54 -4.66 -7.21
N THR A 54 -23.11 -5.07 -8.35
CA THR A 54 -22.39 -5.44 -9.58
C THR A 54 -21.97 -4.27 -10.48
N ALA A 55 -22.07 -3.02 -10.01
CA ALA A 55 -21.90 -1.84 -10.86
C ALA A 55 -21.20 -0.66 -10.15
N ILE A 56 -20.09 -0.93 -9.46
CA ILE A 56 -19.29 0.15 -8.86
C ILE A 56 -17.95 0.18 -9.57
N GLU A 57 -17.86 1.11 -10.51
CA GLU A 57 -16.68 1.27 -11.38
C GLU A 57 -15.61 2.18 -10.78
N ASP A 58 -15.87 2.86 -9.66
CA ASP A 58 -14.90 3.78 -9.04
C ASP A 58 -14.98 3.69 -7.50
N ILE A 59 -14.08 2.91 -6.89
CA ILE A 59 -13.91 2.90 -5.42
C ILE A 59 -12.71 3.77 -5.08
N GLU A 60 -12.96 4.94 -4.51
CA GLU A 60 -11.93 5.84 -4.01
C GLU A 60 -11.69 5.60 -2.51
N ILE A 61 -10.42 5.53 -2.13
CA ILE A 61 -9.94 5.47 -0.75
C ILE A 61 -9.37 6.85 -0.42
N ASP A 62 -9.67 7.45 0.75
CA ASP A 62 -8.99 8.70 1.10
C ASP A 62 -7.55 8.46 1.54
N LYS A 63 -6.74 9.52 1.39
CA LYS A 63 -5.44 9.63 2.04
C LYS A 63 -5.56 9.27 3.51
N ARG A 64 -4.60 8.48 4.01
CA ARG A 64 -4.56 8.02 5.41
C ARG A 64 -5.75 7.20 5.90
N ALA A 65 -6.60 6.64 5.02
CA ALA A 65 -7.80 5.90 5.43
C ALA A 65 -7.53 4.77 6.45
N PHE A 66 -6.40 4.07 6.33
CA PHE A 66 -5.99 2.98 7.23
C PHE A 66 -4.72 3.33 8.02
N ALA A 67 -4.38 4.61 8.15
CA ALA A 67 -3.17 5.02 8.85
C ALA A 67 -3.30 4.75 10.36
N GLY A 68 -2.36 3.97 10.91
CA GLY A 68 -2.37 3.51 12.30
C GLY A 68 -3.31 2.34 12.57
N ALA A 69 -3.92 1.73 11.54
CA ALA A 69 -4.86 0.64 11.74
C ALA A 69 -4.16 -0.65 12.19
N GLU A 70 -4.76 -1.39 13.12
CA GLU A 70 -4.30 -2.71 13.56
C GLU A 70 -5.32 -3.77 13.11
N ILE A 71 -5.04 -4.48 12.02
CA ILE A 71 -5.99 -5.37 11.32
C ILE A 71 -5.31 -6.72 11.01
N ASP A 72 -5.89 -7.88 11.35
CA ASP A 72 -5.25 -9.15 10.99
C ASP A 72 -5.29 -9.37 9.46
N THR A 73 -6.44 -9.12 8.84
CA THR A 73 -6.60 -9.32 7.40
C THR A 73 -7.45 -8.22 6.78
N LEU A 74 -6.91 -7.59 5.74
CA LEU A 74 -7.58 -6.57 4.95
C LEU A 74 -7.55 -6.96 3.46
N VAL A 75 -8.72 -6.95 2.83
CA VAL A 75 -8.85 -7.17 1.37
C VAL A 75 -9.39 -5.89 0.74
N ILE A 76 -8.56 -5.22 -0.05
CA ILE A 76 -8.99 -4.07 -0.84
C ILE A 76 -9.76 -4.59 -2.06
N PRO A 77 -11.03 -4.18 -2.26
CA PRO A 77 -11.90 -4.75 -3.28
C PRO A 77 -11.45 -4.36 -4.69
N GLY A 78 -11.81 -5.19 -5.67
CA GLY A 78 -11.67 -4.86 -7.10
C GLY A 78 -12.41 -3.57 -7.46
N GLY A 79 -11.86 -2.82 -8.42
CA GLY A 79 -12.36 -1.49 -8.82
C GLY A 79 -11.67 -0.33 -8.10
N VAL A 80 -10.83 -0.60 -7.11
CA VAL A 80 -9.86 0.39 -6.61
C VAL A 80 -8.68 0.45 -7.60
N THR A 81 -8.38 1.65 -8.07
CA THR A 81 -7.31 1.92 -9.04
C THR A 81 -6.11 2.64 -8.42
N ALA A 82 -6.27 3.22 -7.23
CA ALA A 82 -5.21 3.94 -6.54
C ALA A 82 -5.20 3.66 -5.03
N ILE A 83 -4.00 3.46 -4.47
CA ILE A 83 -3.73 3.61 -3.04
C ILE A 83 -3.24 5.04 -2.83
N PRO A 84 -3.97 5.89 -2.08
CA PRO A 84 -3.63 7.29 -1.90
C PRO A 84 -2.47 7.49 -0.91
N ASP A 85 -2.00 8.73 -0.79
CA ASP A 85 -0.89 9.08 0.10
C ASP A 85 -1.15 8.62 1.55
N ALA A 86 -0.11 8.03 2.14
CA ALA A 86 -0.07 7.56 3.52
C ALA A 86 -1.23 6.64 3.92
N CYS A 87 -1.90 5.98 2.96
CA CYS A 87 -3.10 5.18 3.19
C CYS A 87 -2.95 4.16 4.33
N PHE A 88 -1.84 3.41 4.34
CA PHE A 88 -1.51 2.37 5.32
C PHE A 88 -0.35 2.78 6.23
N ARG A 89 -0.07 4.08 6.35
CA ARG A 89 1.07 4.56 7.14
C ARG A 89 0.95 4.11 8.60
N ALA A 90 2.01 3.56 9.17
CA ALA A 90 2.05 3.07 10.55
C ALA A 90 0.97 2.03 10.89
N SER A 91 0.43 1.33 9.88
CA SER A 91 -0.54 0.26 10.09
C SER A 91 0.16 -1.05 10.49
N LYS A 92 -0.53 -1.89 11.25
CA LYS A 92 -0.12 -3.26 11.55
C LYS A 92 -1.15 -4.17 10.90
N ILE A 93 -0.86 -4.62 9.68
CA ILE A 93 -1.76 -5.46 8.90
C ILE A 93 -1.08 -6.78 8.60
N THR A 94 -1.46 -7.88 9.23
CA THR A 94 -0.76 -9.17 8.99
C THR A 94 -0.87 -9.60 7.53
N THR A 95 -2.07 -9.50 6.93
CA THR A 95 -2.30 -9.86 5.53
C THR A 95 -3.08 -8.77 4.81
N LEU A 96 -2.46 -8.16 3.78
CA LEU A 96 -3.09 -7.17 2.92
C LEU A 96 -3.19 -7.68 1.49
N THR A 97 -4.41 -7.85 0.99
CA THR A 97 -4.68 -8.18 -0.42
C THR A 97 -5.03 -6.91 -1.19
N LEU A 98 -4.22 -6.56 -2.19
CA LEU A 98 -4.46 -5.47 -3.13
C LEU A 98 -5.14 -6.00 -4.41
N PRO A 99 -6.03 -5.23 -5.05
CA PRO A 99 -6.72 -5.69 -6.25
C PRO A 99 -5.84 -5.57 -7.49
N SER A 100 -6.05 -6.45 -8.47
CA SER A 100 -5.37 -6.42 -9.77
C SER A 100 -5.71 -5.18 -10.63
N THR A 101 -6.69 -4.38 -10.22
CA THR A 101 -7.05 -3.11 -10.87
C THR A 101 -6.18 -1.93 -10.42
N LEU A 102 -5.35 -2.13 -9.40
CA LEU A 102 -4.50 -1.09 -8.84
C LEU A 102 -3.38 -0.71 -9.82
N SER A 103 -3.27 0.57 -10.16
CA SER A 103 -2.23 1.09 -11.06
C SER A 103 -1.38 2.18 -10.43
N THR A 104 -1.85 2.83 -9.36
CA THR A 104 -1.18 3.97 -8.73
C THR A 104 -1.02 3.78 -7.22
N ILE A 105 0.17 4.09 -6.71
CA ILE A 105 0.46 4.14 -5.27
C ILE A 105 0.93 5.55 -4.91
N GLY A 106 0.41 6.09 -3.80
CA GLY A 106 0.70 7.42 -3.30
C GLY A 106 1.91 7.49 -2.38
N ILE A 107 2.38 8.71 -2.14
CA ILE A 107 3.56 8.99 -1.30
C ILE A 107 3.35 8.43 0.10
N GLU A 108 4.37 7.79 0.67
CA GLU A 108 4.32 7.18 2.01
C GLU A 108 3.20 6.14 2.22
N ALA A 109 2.61 5.58 1.16
CA ALA A 109 1.43 4.71 1.25
C ALA A 109 1.57 3.59 2.28
N PHE A 110 2.76 3.00 2.41
CA PHE A 110 3.10 1.92 3.35
C PHE A 110 4.24 2.30 4.31
N ALA A 111 4.50 3.61 4.50
CA ALA A 111 5.55 4.05 5.42
C ALA A 111 5.25 3.58 6.85
N GLU A 112 6.24 3.04 7.56
CA GLU A 112 6.13 2.54 8.93
C GLU A 112 5.11 1.39 9.10
N ALA A 113 4.64 0.77 8.00
CA ALA A 113 3.70 -0.33 8.06
C ALA A 113 4.40 -1.63 8.48
N ALA A 114 3.73 -2.47 9.26
CA ALA A 114 4.13 -3.84 9.56
C ALA A 114 3.16 -4.80 8.85
N ILE A 115 3.68 -5.56 7.87
CA ILE A 115 2.89 -6.46 7.02
C ILE A 115 3.68 -7.74 6.77
N ASP A 116 3.11 -8.93 7.01
CA ASP A 116 3.89 -10.17 6.81
C ASP A 116 4.16 -10.39 5.32
N ILE A 117 3.10 -10.41 4.51
CA ILE A 117 3.17 -10.66 3.07
C ILE A 117 2.43 -9.55 2.34
N LEU A 118 3.14 -8.88 1.43
CA LEU A 118 2.58 -7.88 0.54
C LEU A 118 2.99 -8.17 -0.90
N ALA A 119 2.00 -8.34 -1.76
CA ALA A 119 2.20 -8.39 -3.20
C ALA A 119 1.67 -7.10 -3.82
N ILE A 120 2.56 -6.34 -4.46
CA ILE A 120 2.16 -5.19 -5.28
C ILE A 120 1.71 -5.74 -6.65
N PRO A 121 0.45 -5.49 -7.05
CA PRO A 121 -0.14 -6.13 -8.22
C PRO A 121 0.47 -5.62 -9.53
N GLU A 122 0.40 -6.48 -10.55
CA GLU A 122 0.73 -6.12 -11.93
C GLU A 122 -0.12 -4.94 -12.41
N GLY A 123 0.51 -4.01 -13.14
CA GLY A 123 -0.09 -2.75 -13.58
C GLY A 123 0.39 -1.53 -12.78
N VAL A 124 0.96 -1.73 -11.59
CA VAL A 124 1.71 -0.68 -10.89
C VAL A 124 3.07 -0.49 -11.56
N THR A 125 3.37 0.75 -11.95
CA THR A 125 4.59 1.09 -12.71
C THR A 125 5.60 1.92 -11.91
N ALA A 126 5.19 2.48 -10.77
CA ALA A 126 6.04 3.32 -9.95
C ALA A 126 5.85 3.09 -8.44
N LEU A 127 6.97 3.12 -7.70
CA LEU A 127 6.99 3.27 -6.24
C LEU A 127 7.38 4.70 -5.89
N PRO A 128 6.47 5.49 -5.29
CA PRO A 128 6.72 6.90 -4.99
C PRO A 128 7.66 7.09 -3.80
N LYS A 129 8.06 8.34 -3.58
CA LYS A 129 8.92 8.75 -2.46
C LYS A 129 8.43 8.17 -1.14
N TYR A 130 9.36 7.57 -0.40
CA TYR A 130 9.11 6.96 0.93
C TYR A 130 8.02 5.89 0.98
N CYS A 131 7.65 5.27 -0.14
CA CYS A 131 6.54 4.30 -0.21
C CYS A 131 6.56 3.26 0.92
N PHE A 132 7.73 2.67 1.19
CA PHE A 132 7.99 1.66 2.22
C PHE A 132 8.99 2.15 3.28
N ARG A 133 9.10 3.46 3.51
CA ARG A 133 10.05 3.99 4.48
C ARG A 133 9.77 3.41 5.87
N ALA A 134 10.77 2.80 6.50
CA ALA A 134 10.65 2.16 7.81
C ALA A 134 9.55 1.09 7.91
N ALA A 135 9.14 0.49 6.78
CA ALA A 135 8.21 -0.62 6.78
C ALA A 135 8.92 -1.90 7.24
N ASN A 136 8.21 -2.75 7.98
CA ASN A 136 8.64 -4.09 8.34
C ASN A 136 7.80 -5.09 7.54
N ILE A 137 8.41 -5.71 6.53
CA ILE A 137 7.72 -6.60 5.61
C ILE A 137 8.50 -7.90 5.45
N THR A 138 7.94 -9.05 5.83
CA THR A 138 8.68 -10.32 5.69
C THR A 138 8.91 -10.64 4.21
N THR A 139 7.85 -10.62 3.40
CA THR A 139 7.95 -10.87 1.96
C THR A 139 7.24 -9.78 1.17
N LEU A 140 8.03 -9.03 0.38
CA LEU A 140 7.52 -8.03 -0.55
C LEU A 140 7.72 -8.50 -1.99
N GLN A 141 6.63 -8.72 -2.70
CA GLN A 141 6.65 -9.03 -4.13
C GLN A 141 6.35 -7.76 -4.93
N LEU A 142 7.28 -7.40 -5.82
CA LEU A 142 7.12 -6.27 -6.74
C LEU A 142 6.70 -6.79 -8.13
N PRO A 143 5.87 -6.04 -8.87
CA PRO A 143 5.36 -6.49 -10.16
C PRO A 143 6.42 -6.34 -11.25
N SER A 144 6.33 -7.19 -12.28
CA SER A 144 7.21 -7.10 -13.45
C SER A 144 7.02 -5.79 -14.23
N THR A 145 5.87 -5.14 -14.11
CA THR A 145 5.59 -3.82 -14.70
C THR A 145 6.29 -2.64 -14.03
N LEU A 146 6.96 -2.85 -12.89
CA LEU A 146 7.63 -1.77 -12.18
C LEU A 146 8.84 -1.25 -12.97
N SER A 147 8.81 0.03 -13.33
CA SER A 147 9.91 0.69 -14.05
C SER A 147 10.58 1.80 -13.24
N THR A 148 9.89 2.35 -12.24
CA THR A 148 10.34 3.53 -11.51
C THR A 148 10.30 3.31 -10.01
N ILE A 149 11.42 3.59 -9.33
CA ILE A 149 11.50 3.67 -7.88
C ILE A 149 11.99 5.07 -7.53
N ASP A 150 11.34 5.74 -6.59
CA ASP A 150 11.66 7.11 -6.20
C ASP A 150 12.47 7.18 -4.89
N ILE A 151 12.99 8.36 -4.60
CA ILE A 151 13.95 8.65 -3.53
C ILE A 151 13.50 8.02 -2.20
N SER A 152 14.42 7.29 -1.58
CA SER A 152 14.23 6.70 -0.25
C SER A 152 12.98 5.81 -0.11
N ALA A 153 12.52 5.18 -1.21
CA ALA A 153 11.35 4.30 -1.19
C ALA A 153 11.44 3.20 -0.12
N PHE A 154 12.63 2.65 0.16
CA PHE A 154 12.87 1.59 1.14
C PHE A 154 13.77 2.05 2.31
N ALA A 155 13.90 3.36 2.54
CA ALA A 155 14.79 3.85 3.58
C ALA A 155 14.32 3.38 4.96
N GLY A 156 15.18 2.72 5.72
CA GLY A 156 14.86 2.16 7.03
C GLY A 156 13.99 0.90 6.98
N ALA A 157 13.66 0.38 5.80
CA ALA A 157 12.80 -0.80 5.69
C ALA A 157 13.51 -2.05 6.22
N GLU A 158 12.78 -2.94 6.85
CA GLU A 158 13.24 -4.27 7.25
C GLU A 158 12.49 -5.30 6.38
N ILE A 159 13.22 -5.98 5.49
CA ILE A 159 12.66 -6.92 4.52
C ILE A 159 13.50 -8.20 4.46
N ASP A 160 12.91 -9.38 4.50
CA ASP A 160 13.74 -10.61 4.38
C ASP A 160 14.29 -10.77 2.96
N THR A 161 13.41 -10.90 1.97
CA THR A 161 13.81 -11.02 0.56
C THR A 161 13.15 -9.94 -0.28
N LEU A 162 13.97 -9.22 -1.06
CA LEU A 162 13.52 -8.21 -2.02
C LEU A 162 14.20 -8.41 -3.38
N GLU A 163 13.40 -8.66 -4.41
CA GLU A 163 13.85 -8.67 -5.80
C GLU A 163 13.39 -7.38 -6.48
N ILE A 164 14.35 -6.61 -7.02
CA ILE A 164 14.04 -5.44 -7.82
C ILE A 164 13.82 -5.88 -9.28
N PRO A 165 12.63 -5.65 -9.86
CA PRO A 165 12.29 -6.15 -11.19
C PRO A 165 13.20 -5.63 -12.31
N GLY A 166 13.37 -6.46 -13.35
CA GLY A 166 14.22 -6.17 -14.52
C GLY A 166 13.90 -4.88 -15.29
N GLY A 167 12.68 -4.35 -15.15
CA GLY A 167 12.27 -3.08 -15.77
C GLY A 167 12.86 -1.84 -15.10
N VAL A 168 13.41 -1.95 -13.89
CA VAL A 168 13.99 -0.83 -13.15
C VAL A 168 15.44 -0.60 -13.59
N THR A 169 15.71 0.54 -14.22
CA THR A 169 17.06 0.89 -14.73
C THR A 169 17.84 1.82 -13.82
N ALA A 170 17.22 2.37 -12.77
CA ALA A 170 17.89 3.25 -11.82
C ALA A 170 17.40 3.03 -10.38
N ILE A 171 18.34 2.98 -9.43
CA ILE A 171 18.05 3.05 -8.00
C ILE A 171 18.34 4.48 -7.52
N PRO A 172 17.37 5.22 -6.98
CA PRO A 172 17.54 6.63 -6.63
C PRO A 172 18.30 6.83 -5.32
N ASP A 173 18.55 8.09 -4.99
CA ASP A 173 19.24 8.51 -3.77
C ASP A 173 18.58 7.93 -2.51
N ALA A 174 19.44 7.45 -1.62
CA ALA A 174 19.07 6.91 -0.31
C ALA A 174 17.97 5.84 -0.34
N CYS A 175 17.76 5.16 -1.48
CA CYS A 175 16.66 4.20 -1.67
C CYS A 175 16.60 3.14 -0.56
N PHE A 176 17.75 2.59 -0.18
CA PHE A 176 17.92 1.57 0.87
C PHE A 176 18.68 2.12 2.09
N LYS A 177 18.68 3.44 2.31
CA LYS A 177 19.42 4.04 3.44
C LYS A 177 18.91 3.45 4.75
N ALA A 178 19.81 2.93 5.58
CA ALA A 178 19.51 2.33 6.89
C ALA A 178 18.50 1.18 6.85
N SER A 179 18.29 0.53 5.70
CA SER A 179 17.44 -0.66 5.60
C SER A 179 18.15 -1.89 6.16
N LYS A 180 17.39 -2.89 6.59
CA LYS A 180 17.88 -4.24 6.86
C LYS A 180 17.24 -5.19 5.87
N ILE A 181 18.03 -5.74 4.95
CA ILE A 181 17.52 -6.65 3.92
C ILE A 181 18.38 -7.90 3.90
N ASN A 182 17.83 -9.06 4.25
CA ASN A 182 18.62 -10.31 4.26
C ASN A 182 19.07 -10.66 2.84
N LYS A 183 18.16 -10.66 1.86
CA LYS A 183 18.49 -10.88 0.46
C LYS A 183 17.94 -9.78 -0.44
N LEU A 184 18.85 -9.02 -1.08
CA LEU A 184 18.51 -8.04 -2.11
C LEU A 184 19.03 -8.51 -3.46
N GLN A 185 18.13 -8.64 -4.45
CA GLN A 185 18.48 -8.92 -5.83
C GLN A 185 18.26 -7.67 -6.68
N LEU A 186 19.32 -7.21 -7.36
CA LEU A 186 19.26 -6.07 -8.27
C LEU A 186 19.15 -6.54 -9.73
N PRO A 187 18.47 -5.78 -10.61
CA PRO A 187 18.32 -6.18 -11.98
C PRO A 187 19.64 -6.00 -12.75
N SER A 188 19.93 -6.92 -13.66
CA SER A 188 21.13 -6.83 -14.52
C SER A 188 21.14 -5.63 -15.47
N ALA A 189 19.96 -5.05 -15.74
CA ALA A 189 19.79 -3.86 -16.58
C ALA A 189 20.04 -2.53 -15.84
N LEU A 190 20.43 -2.56 -14.56
CA LEU A 190 20.63 -1.37 -13.75
C LEU A 190 21.80 -0.51 -14.27
N SER A 191 21.53 0.73 -14.65
CA SER A 191 22.54 1.66 -15.19
C SER A 191 22.99 2.72 -14.19
N THR A 192 22.16 3.05 -13.20
CA THR A 192 22.39 4.17 -12.29
C THR A 192 22.06 3.80 -10.85
N ILE A 193 22.97 4.12 -9.93
CA ILE A 193 22.76 4.02 -8.47
C ILE A 193 23.00 5.41 -7.87
N GLY A 194 22.01 5.88 -7.12
CA GLY A 194 21.99 7.18 -6.48
C GLY A 194 22.97 7.32 -5.32
N ILE A 195 23.08 8.54 -4.83
CA ILE A 195 23.96 8.88 -3.72
C ILE A 195 23.37 8.30 -2.43
N ARG A 196 24.23 7.72 -1.59
CA ARG A 196 23.87 7.17 -0.27
C ARG A 196 22.80 6.07 -0.34
N THR A 197 22.60 5.43 -1.50
CA THR A 197 21.60 4.37 -1.69
C THR A 197 21.69 3.31 -0.59
N PHE A 198 22.90 2.87 -0.23
CA PHE A 198 23.14 1.85 0.81
C PHE A 198 23.75 2.43 2.10
N ALA A 199 23.63 3.74 2.35
CA ALA A 199 24.26 4.34 3.53
C ALA A 199 23.64 3.79 4.82
N GLY A 200 24.44 3.07 5.60
CA GLY A 200 24.00 2.40 6.83
C GLY A 200 23.07 1.21 6.59
N ALA A 201 22.95 0.72 5.35
CA ALA A 201 22.16 -0.48 5.05
C ALA A 201 22.88 -1.73 5.57
N GLU A 202 22.12 -2.65 6.14
CA GLU A 202 22.55 -4.00 6.54
C GLU A 202 21.97 -4.97 5.51
N ILE A 203 22.80 -5.44 4.58
CA ILE A 203 22.38 -6.37 3.51
C ILE A 203 23.24 -7.63 3.60
N ASP A 204 22.64 -8.78 3.90
CA ASP A 204 23.39 -10.02 4.12
C ASP A 204 23.84 -10.64 2.78
N THR A 205 22.95 -10.65 1.79
CA THR A 205 23.22 -11.15 0.44
C THR A 205 22.76 -10.13 -0.60
N LEU A 206 23.70 -9.68 -1.43
CA LEU A 206 23.45 -8.79 -2.58
C LEU A 206 23.83 -9.53 -3.87
N GLU A 207 22.84 -9.78 -4.72
CA GLU A 207 22.97 -10.48 -6.02
C GLU A 207 22.57 -9.59 -7.20
#